data_AF-V5I3Z6-F1
#
_entry.id   AF-V5I3Z6-F1
#
_cell.length_a   1.000
_cell.length_b   1.000
_cell.length_c   1.000
_cell.angle_alpha   90.00
_cell.angle_beta   90.00
_cell.angle_gamma   90.00
#
_symmetry.space_group_name_H-M   'P 1'
#
loop_
_entity.id
_entity.type
_entity.pdbx_description
1 polymer ?
#
loop_
_entity_poly.entity_id
_entity_poly.type
_entity_poly.pdbx_seq_one_letter_code
_entity_poly.pdbx_strand_id
1 'polypeptide(L)'
;NVYEGADIALFVTGHCVYPEVGSNEEWKGLPETGSICTNHSVGVVHDDGKTFSGTRSAAMQIALMLGAKKYSEQNCTETDPTDGYLLSNMTGGGRSELSECSKTAIMKFLEDKKNQKCGKGTPTPAKHNAHLLAAQFYEAKQTDECRVYSSDTHNVTKCMAGGRRQRCRAVGLGC
;
A
#
# COMPACT_ATOMS: atom_id res chain seq x y z
N ASN A 1 -18.73 -19.29 -0.16
CA ASN A 1 -17.52 -19.04 0.67
C ASN A 1 -17.17 -17.55 0.55
N VAL A 2 -16.72 -16.83 1.60
CA VAL A 2 -16.66 -15.34 1.60
C VAL A 2 -15.68 -14.77 0.56
N TYR A 3 -14.73 -15.57 0.08
CA TYR A 3 -13.71 -15.19 -0.90
C TYR A 3 -13.89 -15.84 -2.27
N GLU A 4 -15.05 -16.46 -2.51
CA GLU A 4 -15.32 -17.19 -3.75
C GLU A 4 -15.43 -16.22 -4.95
N GLY A 5 -14.56 -16.40 -5.93
CA GLY A 5 -14.48 -15.53 -7.12
C GLY A 5 -13.59 -14.30 -6.97
N ALA A 6 -12.89 -14.12 -5.85
CA ALA A 6 -11.90 -13.05 -5.70
C ALA A 6 -10.60 -13.38 -6.45
N ASP A 7 -10.05 -12.41 -7.19
CA ASP A 7 -8.73 -12.53 -7.85
C ASP A 7 -7.57 -12.30 -6.88
N ILE A 8 -7.80 -11.53 -5.80
CA ILE A 8 -6.86 -11.20 -4.74
C ILE A 8 -7.62 -11.21 -3.40
N ALA A 9 -7.02 -11.80 -2.36
CA ALA A 9 -7.50 -11.69 -0.99
C ALA A 9 -6.52 -10.86 -0.13
N LEU A 10 -7.02 -9.86 0.58
CA LEU A 10 -6.24 -9.08 1.54
C LEU A 10 -6.75 -9.34 2.95
N PHE A 11 -5.88 -9.78 3.86
CA PHE A 11 -6.16 -9.89 5.28
C PHE A 11 -5.73 -8.59 5.97
N VAL A 12 -6.68 -7.79 6.40
CA VAL A 12 -6.43 -6.52 7.10
C VAL A 12 -6.54 -6.73 8.60
N THR A 13 -5.53 -6.32 9.36
CA THR A 13 -5.44 -6.56 10.81
C THR A 13 -4.93 -5.34 11.56
N GLY A 14 -5.41 -5.16 12.80
CA GLY A 14 -4.85 -4.18 13.74
C GLY A 14 -3.59 -4.68 14.47
N HIS A 15 -3.23 -5.96 14.32
CA HIS A 15 -1.98 -6.50 14.86
C HIS A 15 -0.78 -6.05 14.03
N CYS A 16 0.34 -5.74 14.68
CA CYS A 16 1.58 -5.42 13.98
C CYS A 16 2.07 -6.65 13.19
N VAL A 17 2.26 -6.47 11.88
CA VAL A 17 2.84 -7.47 10.99
C VAL A 17 4.04 -6.82 10.33
N TYR A 18 5.25 -7.32 10.62
CA TYR A 18 6.48 -6.75 10.11
C TYR A 18 6.96 -7.55 8.90
N PRO A 19 7.05 -6.94 7.71
CA PRO A 19 7.86 -7.51 6.65
C PRO A 19 9.34 -7.46 7.06
N GLU A 20 10.13 -8.40 6.57
CA GLU A 20 11.56 -8.51 6.91
C GLU A 20 12.43 -8.52 5.64
N VAL A 21 13.67 -8.01 5.74
CA VAL A 21 14.67 -8.17 4.68
C VAL A 21 15.37 -9.52 4.89
N GLY A 22 15.22 -10.43 3.94
CA GLY A 22 15.97 -11.68 3.90
C GLY A 22 17.43 -11.49 3.50
N SER A 23 18.23 -12.55 3.60
CA SER A 23 19.67 -12.52 3.28
C SER A 23 19.99 -12.09 1.84
N ASN A 24 19.03 -12.23 0.93
CA ASN A 24 19.17 -11.90 -0.50
C ASN A 24 18.34 -10.66 -0.88
N GLU A 25 18.13 -9.73 0.06
CA GLU A 25 17.27 -8.55 -0.10
C GLU A 25 15.79 -8.87 -0.41
N GLU A 26 15.39 -10.12 -0.19
CA GLU A 26 14.01 -10.56 -0.35
C GLU A 26 13.12 -9.91 0.71
N TRP A 27 11.94 -9.47 0.32
CA TRP A 27 10.98 -8.91 1.27
C TRP A 27 10.06 -10.01 1.76
N LYS A 28 10.41 -10.61 2.90
CA LYS A 28 9.63 -11.69 3.53
C LYS A 28 8.34 -11.13 4.13
N GLY A 29 7.28 -11.94 4.12
CA GLY A 29 5.96 -11.55 4.62
C GLY A 29 5.13 -10.74 3.62
N LEU A 30 5.65 -10.49 2.41
CA LEU A 30 4.93 -9.90 1.28
C LEU A 30 4.54 -10.98 0.26
N PRO A 31 3.52 -10.73 -0.59
CA PRO A 31 3.11 -11.67 -1.61
C PRO A 31 4.21 -11.89 -2.65
N GLU A 32 4.17 -13.06 -3.27
CA GLU A 32 5.00 -13.40 -4.43
C GLU A 32 4.70 -12.43 -5.60
N THR A 33 5.74 -11.93 -6.25
CA THR A 33 5.59 -11.02 -7.40
C THR A 33 4.95 -11.76 -8.59
N GLY A 34 3.95 -11.14 -9.23
CA GLY A 34 3.26 -11.72 -10.38
C GLY A 34 2.35 -12.90 -10.02
N SER A 35 1.94 -12.99 -8.76
CA SER A 35 1.10 -14.08 -8.25
C SER A 35 -0.39 -13.89 -8.46
N ILE A 36 -0.87 -12.79 -9.04
CA ILE A 36 -2.31 -12.67 -9.37
C ILE A 36 -2.75 -13.87 -10.23
N CYS A 37 -4.00 -14.32 -10.02
CA CYS A 37 -4.58 -15.47 -10.72
C CYS A 37 -3.95 -16.82 -10.36
N THR A 38 -3.31 -16.90 -9.20
CA THR A 38 -2.80 -18.14 -8.62
C THR A 38 -3.44 -18.36 -7.25
N ASN A 39 -3.17 -19.49 -6.62
CA ASN A 39 -3.54 -19.73 -5.22
C ASN A 39 -2.69 -18.91 -4.23
N HIS A 40 -1.68 -18.16 -4.69
CA HIS A 40 -0.80 -17.33 -3.86
C HIS A 40 -1.19 -15.84 -3.88
N SER A 41 -2.32 -15.46 -4.51
CA SER A 41 -2.82 -14.08 -4.58
C SER A 41 -3.38 -13.58 -3.24
N VAL A 42 -2.58 -13.64 -2.17
CA VAL A 42 -2.96 -13.30 -0.80
C VAL A 42 -1.96 -12.31 -0.21
N GLY A 43 -2.46 -11.22 0.37
CA GLY A 43 -1.65 -10.24 1.10
C GLY A 43 -2.11 -10.05 2.55
N VAL A 44 -1.22 -9.56 3.40
CA VAL A 44 -1.50 -9.26 4.82
C VAL A 44 -1.14 -7.81 5.10
N VAL A 45 -2.09 -7.04 5.58
CA VAL A 45 -1.99 -5.58 5.73
C VAL A 45 -2.26 -5.21 7.19
N HIS A 46 -1.31 -4.52 7.81
CA HIS A 46 -1.57 -3.83 9.06
C HIS A 46 -2.33 -2.52 8.78
N ASP A 47 -3.44 -2.30 9.47
CA ASP A 47 -4.15 -1.02 9.51
C ASP A 47 -4.49 -0.68 10.97
N ASP A 48 -4.07 0.50 11.42
CA ASP A 48 -4.31 0.97 12.78
C ASP A 48 -5.75 1.50 12.99
N GLY A 49 -6.54 1.53 11.91
CA GLY A 49 -7.92 2.04 11.88
C GLY A 49 -8.03 3.54 12.12
N LYS A 50 -6.90 4.25 12.08
CA LYS A 50 -6.71 5.60 12.57
C LYS A 50 -6.10 6.51 11.51
N THR A 51 -5.05 6.04 10.86
CA THR A 51 -4.20 6.84 9.97
C THR A 51 -4.29 6.41 8.50
N PHE A 52 -5.18 5.46 8.19
CA PHE A 52 -5.25 4.78 6.90
C PHE A 52 -3.92 4.09 6.52
N SER A 53 -3.11 3.69 7.51
CA SER A 53 -1.78 3.10 7.34
C SER A 53 -1.81 1.85 6.46
N GLY A 54 -2.90 1.11 6.47
CA GLY A 54 -3.09 -0.06 5.61
C GLY A 54 -3.16 0.25 4.11
N THR A 55 -3.56 1.47 3.72
CA THR A 55 -3.77 1.81 2.30
C THR A 55 -2.50 1.68 1.48
N ARG A 56 -1.38 2.18 2.00
CA ARG A 56 -0.09 2.17 1.30
C ARG A 56 0.46 0.75 1.19
N SER A 57 0.41 -0.01 2.28
CA SER A 57 0.85 -1.41 2.29
C SER A 57 0.01 -2.27 1.34
N ALA A 58 -1.32 -2.09 1.33
CA ALA A 58 -2.22 -2.76 0.41
C ALA A 58 -1.88 -2.44 -1.06
N ALA A 59 -1.70 -1.15 -1.40
CA ALA A 59 -1.34 -0.73 -2.75
C ALA A 59 -0.01 -1.34 -3.22
N MET A 60 0.99 -1.34 -2.34
CA MET A 60 2.30 -1.94 -2.61
C MET A 60 2.19 -3.45 -2.86
N GLN A 61 1.46 -4.18 -2.02
CA GLN A 61 1.27 -5.63 -2.16
C GLN A 61 0.47 -6.00 -3.42
N ILE A 62 -0.57 -5.24 -3.75
CA ILE A 62 -1.29 -5.40 -5.04
C ILE A 62 -0.34 -5.17 -6.22
N ALA A 63 0.51 -4.14 -6.16
CA ALA A 63 1.48 -3.88 -7.23
C ALA A 63 2.45 -5.06 -7.41
N LEU A 64 2.96 -5.65 -6.32
CA LEU A 64 3.78 -6.86 -6.38
C LEU A 64 3.02 -8.02 -7.04
N MET A 65 1.79 -8.30 -6.62
CA MET A 65 0.97 -9.37 -7.22
C MET A 65 0.69 -9.15 -8.72
N LEU A 66 0.65 -7.90 -9.16
CA LEU A 66 0.53 -7.49 -10.57
C LEU A 66 1.87 -7.52 -11.34
N GLY A 67 2.95 -8.00 -10.74
CA GLY A 67 4.24 -8.16 -11.41
C GLY A 67 5.12 -6.90 -11.38
N ALA A 68 4.83 -5.92 -10.53
CA ALA A 68 5.70 -4.78 -10.36
C ALA A 68 7.06 -5.19 -9.82
N LYS A 69 8.10 -4.50 -10.28
CA LYS A 69 9.47 -4.69 -9.80
C LYS A 69 9.77 -3.82 -8.58
N LYS A 70 10.49 -4.39 -7.62
CA LYS A 70 11.06 -3.63 -6.50
C LYS A 70 12.18 -2.73 -7.02
N TYR A 71 12.43 -1.64 -6.30
CA TYR A 71 13.50 -0.71 -6.63
C TYR A 71 14.89 -1.38 -6.73
N SER A 72 15.18 -2.38 -5.88
CA SER A 72 16.47 -3.08 -5.87
C SER A 72 16.64 -4.13 -6.99
N GLU A 73 15.62 -4.36 -7.82
CA GLU A 73 15.69 -5.37 -8.87
C GLU A 73 16.50 -4.92 -10.09
N GLN A 74 17.24 -5.87 -10.67
CA GLN A 74 18.06 -5.63 -11.86
C GLN A 74 17.24 -5.05 -13.04
N ASN A 75 17.86 -4.12 -13.77
CA ASN A 75 17.32 -3.40 -14.92
C ASN A 75 16.22 -2.37 -14.61
N CYS A 76 16.01 -2.01 -13.35
CA CYS A 76 15.36 -0.73 -13.03
C CYS A 76 16.42 0.37 -13.05
N THR A 77 16.37 1.24 -14.06
CA THR A 77 17.31 2.36 -14.27
C THR A 77 16.96 3.62 -13.47
N GLU A 78 15.89 3.57 -12.67
CA GLU A 78 15.62 4.59 -11.66
C GLU A 78 16.59 4.34 -10.52
N THR A 79 17.74 4.99 -10.58
CA THR A 79 18.91 4.72 -9.71
C THR A 79 18.88 5.49 -8.41
N ASP A 80 17.81 6.23 -8.10
CA ASP A 80 17.74 7.01 -6.87
C ASP A 80 16.69 6.44 -5.88
N PRO A 81 17.11 5.78 -4.78
CA PRO A 81 16.19 5.31 -3.75
C PRO A 81 15.53 6.47 -2.99
N THR A 82 16.03 7.71 -3.14
CA THR A 82 15.44 8.92 -2.57
C THR A 82 14.19 9.39 -3.31
N ASP A 83 13.96 8.89 -4.53
CA ASP A 83 12.75 9.22 -5.28
C ASP A 83 11.48 8.80 -4.55
N GLY A 84 11.57 7.79 -3.66
CA GLY A 84 10.54 7.47 -2.69
C GLY A 84 9.26 6.87 -3.28
N TYR A 85 9.29 6.35 -4.51
CA TYR A 85 8.18 5.63 -5.16
C TYR A 85 7.63 4.49 -4.30
N LEU A 86 6.40 4.06 -4.58
CA LEU A 86 5.68 3.08 -3.77
C LEU A 86 6.50 1.81 -3.43
N LEU A 87 7.33 1.32 -4.37
CA LEU A 87 8.16 0.12 -4.20
C LEU A 87 9.63 0.41 -3.87
N SER A 88 9.93 1.58 -3.31
CA SER A 88 11.28 1.92 -2.82
C SER A 88 11.58 1.39 -1.41
N ASN A 89 10.56 0.90 -0.68
CA ASN A 89 10.68 0.33 0.66
C ASN A 89 9.63 -0.78 0.86
N MET A 90 9.95 -1.79 1.66
CA MET A 90 9.06 -2.92 1.99
C MET A 90 7.77 -2.55 2.76
N THR A 91 7.67 -1.34 3.28
CA THR A 91 6.46 -0.80 3.93
C THR A 91 5.73 0.23 3.05
N GLY A 92 6.21 0.40 1.81
CA GLY A 92 5.75 1.41 0.88
C GLY A 92 6.56 2.71 0.98
N GLY A 93 7.02 3.21 -0.16
CA GLY A 93 7.75 4.48 -0.24
C GLY A 93 6.90 5.69 0.18
N GLY A 94 7.54 6.86 0.29
CA GLY A 94 6.88 8.11 0.67
C GLY A 94 5.84 8.60 -0.35
N ARG A 95 5.93 8.13 -1.59
CA ARG A 95 5.04 8.45 -2.70
C ARG A 95 4.10 7.31 -2.98
N SER A 96 2.88 7.67 -3.38
CA SER A 96 1.87 6.70 -3.80
C SER A 96 2.05 6.26 -5.26
N GLU A 97 2.92 6.93 -6.02
CA GLU A 97 3.16 6.60 -7.42
C GLU A 97 4.09 5.39 -7.59
N LEU A 98 3.85 4.63 -8.66
CA LEU A 98 4.78 3.62 -9.15
C LEU A 98 5.89 4.28 -9.99
N SER A 99 7.09 3.70 -9.94
CA SER A 99 8.17 3.97 -10.89
C SER A 99 7.77 3.57 -12.31
N GLU A 100 8.40 4.17 -13.33
CA GLU A 100 8.26 3.74 -14.72
C GLU A 100 8.73 2.30 -14.91
N CYS A 101 9.78 1.87 -14.19
CA CYS A 101 10.19 0.46 -14.17
C CYS A 101 9.04 -0.46 -13.71
N SER A 102 8.39 -0.10 -12.60
CA SER A 102 7.26 -0.88 -12.07
C SER A 102 6.07 -0.90 -13.02
N LYS A 103 5.71 0.25 -13.60
CA LYS A 103 4.62 0.38 -14.56
C LYS A 103 4.86 -0.50 -15.79
N THR A 104 6.07 -0.44 -16.35
CA THR A 104 6.45 -1.24 -17.52
C THR A 104 6.38 -2.74 -17.22
N ALA A 105 6.85 -3.14 -16.03
CA ALA A 105 6.80 -4.54 -15.60
C ALA A 105 5.35 -5.04 -15.44
N ILE A 106 4.47 -4.24 -14.82
CA ILE A 106 3.04 -4.55 -14.73
C ILE A 106 2.41 -4.67 -16.12
N MET A 107 2.66 -3.73 -17.02
CA MET A 107 2.10 -3.77 -18.38
C MET A 107 2.49 -5.07 -19.09
N LYS A 108 3.78 -5.41 -19.08
CA LYS A 108 4.27 -6.65 -19.69
C LYS A 108 3.64 -7.89 -19.05
N PHE A 109 3.58 -7.92 -17.72
CA PHE A 109 2.97 -9.03 -16.98
C PHE A 109 1.49 -9.21 -17.38
N LEU A 110 0.72 -8.12 -17.45
CA LEU A 110 -0.68 -8.17 -17.86
C LEU A 110 -0.85 -8.60 -19.33
N GLU A 111 0.05 -8.18 -20.22
CA GLU A 111 0.09 -8.65 -21.62
C GLU A 111 0.36 -10.17 -21.71
N ASP A 112 1.30 -10.68 -20.93
CA ASP A 112 1.60 -12.12 -20.87
C ASP A 112 0.42 -12.92 -20.31
N LYS A 113 -0.33 -12.32 -19.38
CA LYS A 113 -1.53 -12.91 -18.76
C LYS A 113 -2.83 -12.60 -19.52
N LYS A 114 -2.76 -11.96 -20.69
CA LYS A 114 -3.94 -11.51 -21.45
C LYS A 114 -4.91 -12.61 -21.85
N ASN A 115 -4.54 -13.89 -21.75
CA ASN A 115 -5.41 -15.03 -22.06
C ASN A 115 -6.02 -15.70 -20.81
N GLN A 116 -5.62 -15.29 -19.60
CA GLN A 116 -6.21 -15.82 -18.37
C GLN A 116 -7.62 -15.27 -18.14
N LYS A 117 -8.45 -16.01 -17.39
CA LYS A 117 -9.86 -15.64 -17.12
C LYS A 117 -10.03 -14.69 -15.92
N CYS A 118 -9.14 -14.79 -14.95
CA CYS A 118 -9.05 -13.90 -13.79
C CYS A 118 -8.89 -12.42 -14.20
N GLY A 119 -9.32 -11.50 -13.34
CA GLY A 119 -9.16 -10.05 -13.56
C GLY A 119 -9.92 -9.46 -14.75
N LYS A 120 -10.72 -10.27 -15.46
CA LYS A 120 -11.53 -9.84 -16.63
C LYS A 120 -13.03 -9.91 -16.39
N GLY A 121 -13.46 -10.42 -15.25
CA GLY A 121 -14.86 -10.41 -14.86
C GLY A 121 -15.33 -8.99 -14.61
N THR A 122 -16.62 -8.73 -14.82
CA THR A 122 -17.24 -7.51 -14.30
C THR A 122 -17.32 -7.66 -12.79
N PRO A 123 -16.58 -6.83 -12.00
CA PRO A 123 -16.62 -6.95 -10.56
C PRO A 123 -18.01 -6.56 -10.06
N THR A 124 -18.49 -7.24 -9.03
CA THR A 124 -19.61 -6.70 -8.25
C THR A 124 -19.06 -5.49 -7.48
N PRO A 125 -19.64 -4.28 -7.65
CA PRO A 125 -19.19 -3.13 -6.89
C PRO A 125 -19.26 -3.44 -5.40
N ALA A 126 -18.19 -3.14 -4.67
CA ALA A 126 -18.23 -3.33 -3.22
C ALA A 126 -19.30 -2.40 -2.62
N LYS A 127 -19.90 -2.83 -1.51
CA LYS A 127 -20.77 -1.92 -0.74
C LYS A 127 -19.87 -0.86 -0.10
N HIS A 128 -19.90 0.34 -0.66
CA HIS A 128 -19.08 1.45 -0.17
C HIS A 128 -19.91 2.35 0.75
N ASN A 129 -19.27 2.87 1.78
CA ASN A 129 -19.78 4.06 2.48
C ASN A 129 -19.68 5.26 1.51
N ALA A 130 -20.34 6.38 1.83
CA ALA A 130 -20.17 7.62 1.06
C ALA A 130 -18.67 7.86 0.77
N HIS A 131 -18.31 8.06 -0.49
CA HIS A 131 -16.92 8.20 -0.95
C HIS A 131 -16.30 9.49 -0.37
N LEU A 132 -15.88 9.42 0.89
CA LEU A 132 -15.17 10.50 1.57
C LEU A 132 -13.70 10.38 1.23
N LEU A 133 -13.09 11.50 0.82
CA LEU A 133 -11.65 11.64 0.85
C LEU A 133 -11.16 11.47 2.29
N ALA A 134 -9.95 10.96 2.50
CA ALA A 134 -9.37 10.80 3.84
C ALA A 134 -9.44 12.11 4.67
N ALA A 135 -9.20 13.26 4.02
CA ALA A 135 -9.37 14.57 4.64
C ALA A 135 -10.81 14.85 5.12
N GLN A 136 -11.81 14.48 4.32
CA GLN A 136 -13.22 14.63 4.68
C GLN A 136 -13.63 13.66 5.79
N PHE A 137 -13.03 12.46 5.83
CA PHE A 137 -13.23 11.54 6.95
C PHE A 137 -12.73 12.15 8.26
N TYR A 138 -11.52 12.72 8.29
CA TYR A 138 -11.00 13.39 9.47
C TYR A 138 -11.82 14.61 9.87
N GLU A 139 -12.24 15.43 8.90
CA GLU A 139 -13.11 16.58 9.13
C GLU A 139 -14.44 16.18 9.76
N ALA A 140 -15.10 15.14 9.22
CA ALA A 140 -16.34 14.60 9.78
C ALA A 140 -16.16 14.05 11.21
N LYS A 141 -14.96 13.58 11.54
CA LYS A 141 -14.57 13.14 12.88
C LYS A 141 -14.08 14.29 13.78
N GLN A 142 -14.07 15.52 13.28
CA GLN A 142 -13.55 16.71 13.98
C GLN A 142 -12.11 16.52 14.49
N THR A 143 -11.29 15.80 13.72
CA THR A 143 -9.88 15.51 14.02
C THR A 143 -8.99 15.81 12.81
N ASP A 144 -7.69 15.59 12.96
CA ASP A 144 -6.71 15.60 11.87
C ASP A 144 -5.72 14.45 12.04
N GLU A 145 -4.98 14.13 10.98
CA GLU A 145 -4.00 13.05 10.98
C GLU A 145 -2.97 13.21 12.13
N CYS A 146 -2.43 14.41 12.35
CA CYS A 146 -1.45 14.63 13.43
C CYS A 146 -2.05 14.41 14.82
N ARG A 147 -3.31 14.79 15.05
CA ARG A 147 -4.02 14.53 16.33
C ARG A 147 -4.22 13.05 16.59
N VAL A 148 -4.46 12.27 15.54
CA VAL A 148 -4.61 10.83 15.67
C VAL A 148 -3.25 10.14 15.92
N TYR A 149 -2.17 10.69 15.37
CA TYR A 149 -0.79 10.21 15.58
C TYR A 149 -0.18 10.57 16.95
N SER A 150 -0.63 11.64 17.61
CA SER A 150 -0.03 12.07 18.88
C SER A 150 -0.65 11.35 20.08
N SER A 151 0.17 10.65 20.87
CA SER A 151 -0.21 10.21 22.22
C SER A 151 -0.22 11.35 23.23
N ASP A 152 0.34 12.51 22.89
CA ASP A 152 0.53 13.63 23.79
C ASP A 152 -0.34 14.82 23.34
N THR A 153 -1.38 15.11 24.10
CA THR A 153 -2.40 16.12 23.78
C THR A 153 -1.89 17.56 23.85
N HIS A 154 -0.66 17.79 24.30
CA HIS A 154 -0.16 19.11 24.67
C HIS A 154 0.67 19.81 23.59
N ASN A 155 1.20 19.08 22.58
CA ASN A 155 2.11 19.64 21.56
C ASN A 155 1.74 19.23 20.12
N VAL A 156 0.45 19.15 19.81
CA VAL A 156 0.01 18.84 18.43
C VAL A 156 -0.14 20.13 17.63
N THR A 157 0.85 20.43 16.78
CA THR A 157 0.70 21.46 15.75
C THR A 157 -0.36 20.98 14.76
N LYS A 158 -1.53 21.61 14.75
CA LYS A 158 -2.57 21.36 13.74
C LYS A 158 -1.94 21.42 12.34
N CYS A 159 -2.33 20.52 11.45
CA CYS A 159 -2.08 20.70 10.02
C CYS A 159 -2.69 22.03 9.59
N MET A 160 -1.87 23.03 9.28
CA MET A 160 -2.37 24.32 8.79
C MET A 160 -2.92 24.13 7.37
N ALA A 161 -4.10 24.66 7.09
CA ALA A 161 -4.67 24.68 5.75
C ALA A 161 -3.76 25.51 4.82
N GLY A 162 -2.93 24.84 4.00
CA GLY A 162 -1.98 25.54 3.13
C GLY A 162 -0.81 24.71 2.63
N GLY A 163 -1.08 23.58 1.96
CA GLY A 163 -0.27 23.04 0.84
C GLY A 163 1.21 22.68 1.03
N ARG A 164 1.86 22.91 2.18
CA ARG A 164 3.23 22.46 2.43
C ARG A 164 3.22 21.14 3.20
N ARG A 165 3.95 20.13 2.69
CA ARG A 165 4.22 18.86 3.38
C ARG A 165 4.76 19.15 4.79
N GLN A 166 3.92 19.05 5.81
CA GLN A 166 4.36 19.06 7.20
C GLN A 166 4.48 17.62 7.67
N ARG A 167 5.63 17.29 8.26
CA ARG A 167 5.81 16.02 8.99
C ARG A 167 5.09 16.15 10.32
N CYS A 168 3.97 15.43 10.51
CA CYS A 168 3.47 15.17 11.84
C CYS A 168 4.60 14.47 12.62
N ARG A 169 5.08 15.08 13.70
CA ARG A 169 6.11 14.46 14.54
C ARG A 169 5.40 13.57 15.56
N ALA A 170 5.12 12.33 15.17
CA ALA A 170 4.62 11.33 16.10
C ALA A 170 5.74 10.98 17.10
N VAL A 171 5.45 11.07 18.40
CA VAL A 171 6.25 10.44 19.46
C VAL A 171 5.46 9.21 19.89
N GLY A 172 5.50 8.18 19.06
CA GLY A 172 4.74 6.94 19.26
C GLY A 172 5.06 5.99 18.13
N LEU A 173 5.39 4.75 18.51
CA LEU A 173 5.94 3.70 17.65
C LEU A 173 5.11 3.53 16.37
N GLY A 174 5.77 3.15 15.27
CA GLY A 174 5.10 2.74 14.04
C GLY A 174 4.25 1.50 14.31
N CYS A 175 4.27 0.52 13.41
CA CYS A 175 4.09 -0.82 13.99
C CYS A 175 5.12 -1.01 15.10
#